data_AF-P0C1Z9-F1
#
_entry.id   AF-P0C1Z9-F1
#
_cell.length_a   1.000
_cell.length_b   1.000
_cell.length_c   1.000
_cell.angle_alpha   90.00
_cell.angle_beta   90.00
_cell.angle_gamma   90.00
#
_symmetry.space_group_name_H-M   'P 1'
#
loop_
_entity.id
_entity.type
_entity.pdbx_description
1 polymer ?
#
loop_
_entity_poly.entity_id
_entity_poly.type
_entity_poly.pdbx_seq_one_letter_code
_entity_poly.pdbx_strand_id
1 'polypeptide(L)' 'YITCLFRGARCRVYSGRSCCFGYYCRRDFPGSIFGTCSRRNF' A
#
# COMPACT_ATOMS: atom_id res chain seq x y z
N TYR A 1 -4.75 -11.96 -14.04
CA TYR A 1 -3.69 -11.61 -13.07
C TYR A 1 -4.26 -10.59 -12.09
N ILE A 2 -4.44 -10.92 -10.81
CA ILE A 2 -4.91 -9.93 -9.81
C ILE A 2 -3.77 -8.94 -9.59
N THR A 3 -3.99 -7.68 -9.95
CA THR A 3 -2.95 -6.63 -10.06
C THR A 3 -2.79 -5.78 -8.80
N CYS A 4 -3.55 -6.05 -7.74
CA CYS A 4 -3.55 -5.22 -6.53
C CYS A 4 -2.89 -5.91 -5.33
N LEU A 5 -2.40 -5.10 -4.39
CA LEU A 5 -1.74 -5.57 -3.18
C LEU A 5 -2.75 -5.74 -2.03
N PHE A 6 -2.78 -6.92 -1.40
CA PHE A 6 -3.64 -7.22 -0.24
C PHE A 6 -3.09 -6.65 1.09
N ARG A 7 -3.85 -6.78 2.17
CA ARG A 7 -3.44 -6.34 3.52
C ARG A 7 -2.07 -6.93 3.90
N GLY A 8 -1.16 -6.09 4.38
CA GLY A 8 0.18 -6.50 4.81
C GLY A 8 1.19 -6.64 3.67
N ALA A 9 0.76 -6.51 2.41
CA ALA A 9 1.68 -6.51 1.29
C ALA A 9 2.54 -5.22 1.27
N ARG A 10 3.79 -5.37 0.85
CA ARG A 10 4.75 -4.27 0.75
C ARG A 10 4.44 -3.42 -0.48
N CYS A 11 4.30 -2.13 -0.28
CA CYS A 11 4.00 -1.16 -1.34
C CYS A 11 5.05 -0.07 -1.38
N ARG A 12 5.24 0.54 -2.56
CA ARG A 12 6.10 1.70 -2.75
C ARG A 12 5.21 2.91 -2.99
N VAL A 13 5.47 3.98 -2.27
CA VAL A 13 4.66 5.21 -2.27
C VAL A 13 4.66 5.89 -3.65
N TYR A 14 5.80 5.86 -4.33
CA TYR A 14 6.03 6.61 -5.56
C TYR A 14 6.05 5.75 -6.83
N SER A 15 6.00 4.42 -6.71
CA SER A 15 6.15 3.55 -7.88
C SER A 15 5.67 2.14 -7.60
N GLY A 16 4.45 1.80 -8.03
CA GLY A 16 3.98 0.42 -7.99
C GLY A 16 2.47 0.25 -8.03
N ARG A 17 2.08 -1.02 -7.93
CA ARG A 17 0.69 -1.47 -7.83
C ARG A 17 0.03 -0.84 -6.61
N SER A 18 -1.12 -0.23 -6.83
CA SER A 18 -1.99 0.22 -5.75
C SER A 18 -2.46 -0.97 -4.91
N CYS A 19 -2.68 -0.73 -3.63
CA CYS A 19 -3.39 -1.69 -2.80
C CYS A 19 -4.80 -1.94 -3.36
N CYS A 20 -5.36 -3.11 -3.07
CA CYS A 20 -6.71 -3.44 -3.53
C CYS A 20 -7.75 -2.44 -3.02
N PHE A 21 -8.95 -2.47 -3.61
CA PHE A 21 -10.05 -1.62 -3.17
C PHE A 21 -10.28 -1.75 -1.66
N GLY A 22 -10.41 -0.62 -0.97
CA GLY A 22 -10.50 -0.57 0.49
C GLY A 22 -9.15 -0.61 1.24
N TYR A 23 -8.03 -0.59 0.53
CA TYR A 23 -6.68 -0.54 1.11
C TYR A 23 -5.89 0.65 0.58
N TYR A 24 -4.93 1.12 1.38
CA TYR A 24 -4.02 2.20 1.03
C TYR A 24 -2.61 1.89 1.53
N CYS A 25 -1.60 2.43 0.83
CA CYS A 25 -0.21 2.25 1.21
C CYS A 25 0.15 3.21 2.34
N ARG A 26 0.37 2.70 3.56
CA ARG A 26 0.92 3.50 4.67
C ARG A 26 2.42 3.47 4.61
N ARG A 27 3.05 4.65 4.56
CA ARG A 27 4.51 4.79 4.66
C ARG A 27 4.99 4.24 5.99
N ASP A 28 6.15 3.59 5.98
CA ASP A 28 6.79 3.08 7.20
C ASP A 28 7.15 4.22 8.17
N PHE A 29 7.69 5.32 7.61
CA PHE A 29 8.04 6.55 8.32
C PHE A 29 7.93 7.77 7.39
N PRO A 30 7.83 9.01 7.92
CA PRO A 30 7.83 10.23 7.12
C PRO A 30 9.08 10.31 6.24
N GLY A 31 8.90 10.39 4.92
CA GLY A 31 10.00 10.39 3.93
C GLY A 31 10.38 9.01 3.38
N SER A 32 9.83 7.91 3.90
CA SER A 32 10.06 6.58 3.33
C SER A 32 9.40 6.42 1.97
N ILE A 33 10.14 5.80 1.03
CA ILE A 33 9.64 5.37 -0.28
C ILE A 33 8.83 4.08 -0.15
N PHE A 34 9.03 3.33 0.93
CA PHE A 34 8.37 2.06 1.18
C PHE A 34 7.28 2.18 2.25
N GLY A 35 6.32 1.26 2.18
CA GLY A 35 5.22 1.17 3.12
C GLY A 35 4.52 -0.18 3.04
N THR A 36 3.40 -0.26 3.73
CA THR A 36 2.57 -1.47 3.80
C THR A 36 1.11 -1.16 3.50
N CYS A 37 0.46 -2.04 2.74
CA CYS A 37 -0.96 -1.94 2.45
C CYS A 37 -1.79 -2.17 3.72
N SER A 38 -2.47 -1.12 4.16
CA SER A 38 -3.34 -1.09 5.32
C SER A 38 -4.79 -0.86 4.89
N ARG A 39 -5.76 -1.41 5.61
CA ARG A 39 -7.18 -1.19 5.31
C ARG A 39 -7.53 0.28 5.55
N ARG A 40 -8.18 0.92 4.59
CA ARG A 40 -8.76 2.26 4.74
C ARG A 40 -10.07 2.11 5.51
N ASN A 41 -10.00 2.25 6.83
CA ASN A 41 -11.19 2.34 7.67
C ASN A 41 -11.59 3.82 7.67
N PHE A 42 -12.71 4.14 7.01
CA PHE A 42 -13.27 5.49 7.00
C PHE A 42 -13.90 5.80 8.35
#